data_AF-B2IG44-F1
#
_entry.id   AF-B2IG44-F1
#
_cell.length_a   1.000
_cell.length_b   1.000
_cell.length_c   1.000
_cell.angle_alpha   90.00
_cell.angle_beta   90.00
_cell.angle_gamma   90.00
#
_symmetry.space_group_name_H-M   'P 1'
#
loop_
_entity.id
_entity.type
_entity.pdbx_description
1 polymer ?
#
loop_
_entity_poly.entity_id
_entity_poly.type
_entity_poly.pdbx_seq_one_letter_code
_entity_poly.pdbx_strand_id
1 'polypeptide(L)'
;MRVVHPLSLSILRGRGAADAGLIEVGALGFENGPRKRTSASSWTKSENRSETFPSPRARLGSLTNAPLGALAGGTLASHFHGWKGLSGQRYVCSIFPIVQDDPLGGLPDFSVGIALAARRGETGHYRLVRIFEFGWRDEIFLGHSRDIEMSLAQGADEWHIHLLAGGVQERRATIADLGGLMRAI
;
A
#
# COMPACT_ATOMS: atom_id res chain seq x y z
N MET A 1 19.34 26.67 15.21
CA MET A 1 19.38 26.12 13.83
C MET A 1 20.18 24.83 13.89
N ARG A 2 19.51 23.67 13.98
CA ARG A 2 20.18 22.35 14.12
C ARG A 2 20.06 21.63 12.78
N VAL A 3 21.19 21.47 12.12
CA VAL A 3 21.37 20.59 10.96
C VAL A 3 21.57 19.19 11.50
N VAL A 4 20.78 18.22 11.02
CA VAL A 4 21.00 16.79 11.30
C VAL A 4 21.13 16.10 9.94
N HIS A 5 22.31 15.53 9.71
CA HIS A 5 22.70 14.80 8.51
C HIS A 5 21.92 13.48 8.33
N PRO A 6 21.71 13.00 7.09
CA PRO A 6 21.24 11.64 6.84
C PRO A 6 22.39 10.63 7.00
N LEU A 7 22.10 9.54 7.74
CA LEU A 7 22.98 8.41 8.00
C LEU A 7 23.15 7.56 6.72
N SER A 8 24.42 7.33 6.34
CA SER A 8 24.84 6.29 5.40
C SER A 8 24.63 4.90 6.00
N LEU A 9 23.95 4.01 5.27
CA LEU A 9 23.87 2.58 5.57
C LEU A 9 24.60 1.80 4.47
N SER A 10 25.86 1.46 4.73
CA SER A 10 26.60 0.45 3.97
C SER A 10 26.21 -0.93 4.49
N ILE A 11 25.71 -1.82 3.62
CA ILE A 11 25.51 -3.24 3.98
C ILE A 11 26.42 -4.12 3.12
N LEU A 12 27.20 -4.91 3.87
CA LEU A 12 28.19 -5.89 3.48
C LEU A 12 27.54 -7.15 2.85
N ARG A 13 28.28 -7.79 1.93
CA ARG A 13 27.96 -9.08 1.27
C ARG A 13 27.66 -10.22 2.25
N GLY A 14 26.76 -11.12 1.86
CA GLY A 14 26.63 -12.48 2.39
C GLY A 14 26.19 -13.46 1.29
N ARG A 15 27.03 -14.47 1.03
CA ARG A 15 26.94 -15.51 -0.01
C ARG A 15 26.23 -16.74 0.58
N GLY A 16 25.37 -17.42 -0.18
CA GLY A 16 24.78 -18.71 0.25
C GLY A 16 24.07 -19.43 -0.89
N ALA A 17 24.52 -20.64 -1.20
CA ALA A 17 24.06 -21.53 -2.27
C ALA A 17 23.48 -22.82 -1.66
N ALA A 18 22.55 -23.45 -2.40
CA ALA A 18 22.04 -24.83 -2.27
C ALA A 18 21.36 -25.19 -0.92
N ASP A 19 20.48 -26.18 -0.76
CA ASP A 19 20.20 -27.41 -1.50
C ASP A 19 18.76 -27.90 -1.17
N ALA A 20 18.31 -28.92 -1.89
CA ALA A 20 17.04 -29.63 -1.88
C ALA A 20 16.62 -30.26 -0.53
N GLY A 21 15.32 -30.59 -0.44
CA GLY A 21 14.76 -31.37 0.67
C GLY A 21 13.30 -31.77 0.43
N LEU A 22 13.13 -32.91 -0.24
CA LEU A 22 11.89 -33.64 -0.49
C LEU A 22 11.43 -34.37 0.78
N ILE A 23 10.16 -34.21 1.22
CA ILE A 23 9.47 -35.18 2.09
C ILE A 23 7.98 -35.25 1.70
N GLU A 24 7.59 -36.39 1.13
CA GLU A 24 6.23 -36.95 1.15
C GLU A 24 6.05 -37.85 2.38
N VAL A 25 4.96 -37.69 3.12
CA VAL A 25 4.19 -38.72 3.84
C VAL A 25 2.84 -38.04 4.12
N GLY A 26 1.64 -38.55 3.86
CA GLY A 26 1.10 -39.89 3.97
C GLY A 26 -0.33 -39.73 4.52
N ALA A 27 -1.31 -40.27 3.80
CA ALA A 27 -2.74 -40.13 4.07
C ALA A 27 -3.20 -40.87 5.34
N LEU A 28 -4.16 -40.29 6.07
CA LEU A 28 -5.18 -41.04 6.82
C LEU A 28 -6.49 -40.25 6.83
N GLY A 29 -7.54 -40.86 6.29
CA GLY A 29 -8.90 -40.36 6.31
C GLY A 29 -9.62 -40.68 7.62
N PHE A 30 -10.71 -39.95 7.86
CA PHE A 30 -11.81 -40.37 8.73
C PHE A 30 -13.14 -39.91 8.13
N GLU A 31 -14.00 -40.90 7.84
CA GLU A 31 -15.40 -40.75 7.43
C GLU A 31 -16.37 -40.73 8.63
N ASN A 32 -17.64 -40.43 8.31
CA ASN A 32 -18.88 -40.46 9.11
C ASN A 32 -19.22 -39.12 9.79
N GLY A 33 -20.37 -38.48 9.59
CA GLY A 33 -21.69 -38.94 9.17
C GLY A 33 -22.75 -38.06 9.89
N PRO A 34 -24.02 -38.02 9.47
CA PRO A 34 -24.85 -36.82 9.51
C PRO A 34 -25.63 -36.62 10.82
N ARG A 35 -25.88 -35.36 11.21
CA ARG A 35 -26.89 -35.00 12.22
C ARG A 35 -28.07 -34.24 11.59
N LYS A 36 -29.27 -34.79 11.83
CA LYS A 36 -30.58 -34.29 11.37
C LYS A 36 -31.14 -33.19 12.29
N ARG A 37 -32.05 -32.42 11.67
CA ARG A 37 -32.97 -31.34 12.12
C ARG A 37 -33.64 -31.49 13.50
N THR A 38 -33.84 -30.34 14.15
CA THR A 38 -35.11 -29.84 14.79
C THR A 38 -34.96 -28.31 14.95
N SER A 39 -35.65 -27.46 14.17
CA SER A 39 -36.98 -26.85 14.38
C SER A 39 -37.18 -25.95 15.62
N ALA A 40 -37.36 -24.65 15.33
CA ALA A 40 -38.29 -23.68 15.89
C ALA A 40 -38.30 -23.34 17.39
N SER A 41 -37.88 -22.11 17.69
CA SER A 41 -38.48 -21.22 18.70
C SER A 41 -38.25 -19.78 18.23
N SER A 42 -39.27 -19.13 17.69
CA SER A 42 -40.21 -18.26 18.42
C SER A 42 -39.61 -16.89 18.77
N TRP A 43 -40.08 -15.93 17.99
CA TRP A 43 -39.93 -14.49 18.05
C TRP A 43 -39.76 -13.88 19.44
N THR A 44 -38.61 -13.25 19.66
CA THR A 44 -38.49 -12.13 20.59
C THR A 44 -38.16 -10.88 19.80
N LYS A 45 -39.16 -10.00 19.76
CA LYS A 45 -39.11 -8.60 19.32
C LYS A 45 -38.01 -7.89 20.12
N SER A 46 -36.91 -7.53 19.47
CA SER A 46 -35.88 -6.65 20.01
C SER A 46 -35.44 -5.69 18.91
N GLU A 47 -35.26 -4.46 19.34
CA GLU A 47 -35.18 -3.21 18.62
C GLU A 47 -34.44 -3.24 17.27
N ASN A 48 -35.16 -2.71 16.29
CA ASN A 48 -34.66 -2.12 15.06
C ASN A 48 -33.70 -0.95 15.38
N ARG A 49 -32.46 -1.28 15.78
CA ARG A 49 -31.32 -0.39 15.56
C ARG A 49 -30.90 -0.61 14.12
N SER A 50 -31.13 0.41 13.30
CA SER A 50 -30.57 0.56 11.98
C SER A 50 -29.04 0.65 12.09
N GLU A 51 -28.40 -0.50 12.30
CA GLU A 51 -26.99 -0.68 11.97
C GLU A 51 -26.90 -0.48 10.46
N THR A 52 -26.50 0.74 10.11
CA THR A 52 -26.29 1.14 8.73
C THR A 52 -25.06 0.37 8.27
N PHE A 53 -25.27 -0.85 7.75
CA PHE A 53 -24.18 -1.60 7.14
C PHE A 53 -23.62 -0.73 6.02
N PRO A 54 -22.34 -0.32 6.09
CA PRO A 54 -21.76 0.43 5.00
C PRO A 54 -21.92 -0.42 3.74
N SER A 55 -22.52 0.20 2.72
CA SER A 55 -22.76 -0.39 1.41
C SER A 55 -21.47 -1.07 0.93
N PRO A 56 -21.50 -2.16 0.15
CA PRO A 56 -20.28 -2.82 -0.36
C PRO A 56 -19.31 -1.84 -1.05
N ARG A 57 -19.84 -0.78 -1.68
CA ARG A 57 -19.06 0.35 -2.21
C ARG A 57 -18.32 1.18 -1.14
N ALA A 58 -18.95 1.42 0.02
CA ALA A 58 -18.32 2.09 1.16
C ALA A 58 -17.24 1.22 1.83
N ARG A 59 -17.36 -0.12 1.77
CA ARG A 59 -16.30 -1.03 2.27
C ARG A 59 -15.08 -1.08 1.36
N LEU A 60 -15.28 -0.97 0.05
CA LEU A 60 -14.18 -0.90 -0.93
C LEU A 60 -13.45 0.45 -0.90
N GLY A 61 -14.16 1.54 -0.57
CA GLY A 61 -13.57 2.88 -0.47
C GLY A 61 -12.72 3.13 0.79
N SER A 62 -12.79 2.27 1.81
CA SER A 62 -12.27 2.58 3.16
C SER A 62 -10.89 2.00 3.50
N LEU A 63 -10.36 1.04 2.74
CA LEU A 63 -9.12 0.32 3.13
C LEU A 63 -8.12 0.11 1.98
N THR A 64 -8.11 0.98 0.97
CA THR A 64 -7.06 0.93 -0.06
C THR A 64 -5.72 1.42 0.47
N ASN A 65 -5.71 2.18 1.56
CA ASN A 65 -4.52 2.69 2.22
C ASN A 65 -4.75 2.60 3.75
N ALA A 66 -3.81 2.00 4.48
CA ALA A 66 -3.84 1.99 5.95
C ALA A 66 -2.41 1.91 6.55
N PRO A 67 -2.21 2.44 7.77
CA PRO A 67 -1.01 2.20 8.54
C PRO A 67 -0.69 0.70 8.66
N LEU A 68 0.59 0.38 8.81
CA LEU A 68 1.00 -1.00 9.04
C LEU A 68 0.75 -1.37 10.50
N GLY A 69 -0.17 -2.30 10.75
CA GLY A 69 -0.51 -2.75 12.11
C GLY A 69 0.71 -3.27 12.89
N ALA A 70 1.69 -3.87 12.20
CA ALA A 70 2.95 -4.32 12.80
C ALA A 70 3.84 -3.19 13.35
N LEU A 71 3.61 -1.94 12.91
CA LEU A 71 4.35 -0.76 13.38
C LEU A 71 3.54 0.09 14.36
N ALA A 72 2.32 -0.33 14.72
CA ALA A 72 1.43 0.43 15.57
C ALA A 72 2.08 0.76 16.93
N GLY A 73 1.95 2.01 17.38
CA GLY A 73 2.54 2.50 18.62
C GLY A 73 4.03 2.81 18.56
N GLY A 74 4.70 2.52 17.44
CA GLY A 74 6.10 2.88 17.19
C GLY A 74 6.25 4.20 16.44
N THR A 75 7.45 4.79 16.51
CA THR A 75 7.80 6.02 15.77
C THR A 75 7.71 5.85 14.26
N LEU A 76 7.87 4.62 13.75
CA LEU A 76 7.80 4.31 12.32
C LEU A 76 6.36 4.23 11.78
N ALA A 77 5.34 4.22 12.63
CA ALA A 77 3.95 4.06 12.22
C ALA A 77 3.50 5.13 11.21
N SER A 78 3.97 6.37 11.38
CA SER A 78 3.66 7.51 10.51
C SER A 78 4.47 7.55 9.22
N HIS A 79 5.50 6.70 9.09
CA HIS A 79 6.40 6.71 7.93
C HIS A 79 6.05 5.65 6.90
N PHE A 80 5.18 4.70 7.23
CA PHE A 80 4.86 3.58 6.34
C PHE A 80 3.36 3.29 6.28
N HIS A 81 2.83 3.31 5.07
CA HIS A 81 1.47 2.87 4.77
C HIS A 81 1.47 1.68 3.82
N GLY A 82 0.44 0.84 3.92
CA GLY A 82 0.19 -0.24 2.99
C GLY A 82 -0.97 0.11 2.07
N TRP A 83 -0.73 0.06 0.76
CA TRP A 83 -1.77 0.18 -0.27
C TRP A 83 -2.26 -1.19 -0.71
N LYS A 84 -3.57 -1.37 -0.90
CA LYS A 84 -4.14 -2.61 -1.45
C LYS A 84 -4.56 -2.39 -2.90
N GLY A 85 -3.91 -3.08 -3.83
CA GLY A 85 -4.25 -3.02 -5.26
C GLY A 85 -5.53 -3.77 -5.62
N LEU A 86 -5.97 -3.68 -6.88
CA LEU A 86 -7.16 -4.40 -7.36
C LEU A 86 -7.05 -5.92 -7.26
N SER A 87 -5.84 -6.45 -7.39
CA SER A 87 -5.50 -7.86 -7.19
C SER A 87 -5.68 -8.32 -5.74
N GLY A 88 -5.80 -7.38 -4.80
CA GLY A 88 -5.81 -7.63 -3.37
C GLY A 88 -4.42 -7.72 -2.74
N GLN A 89 -3.34 -7.64 -3.53
CA GLN A 89 -1.97 -7.54 -3.01
C GLN A 89 -1.76 -6.24 -2.24
N ARG A 90 -0.87 -6.29 -1.25
CA ARG A 90 -0.52 -5.15 -0.39
C ARG A 90 0.88 -4.64 -0.72
N TYR A 91 0.99 -3.36 -1.03
CA TYR A 91 2.22 -2.66 -1.38
C TYR A 91 2.61 -1.72 -0.24
N VAL A 92 3.76 -1.95 0.37
CA VAL A 92 4.29 -1.07 1.43
C VAL A 92 4.94 0.16 0.80
N CYS A 93 4.59 1.33 1.31
CA CYS A 93 5.11 2.61 0.86
C CYS A 93 5.70 3.40 2.02
N SER A 94 6.84 4.04 1.78
CA SER A 94 7.39 5.08 2.66
C SER A 94 6.72 6.42 2.37
N ILE A 95 6.50 7.25 3.38
CA ILE A 95 5.73 8.49 3.26
C ILE A 95 6.66 9.69 3.35
N PHE A 96 6.53 10.60 2.38
CA PHE A 96 7.25 11.87 2.34
C PHE A 96 6.25 13.00 2.11
N PRO A 97 6.32 14.10 2.88
CA PRO A 97 5.47 15.26 2.65
C PRO A 97 5.80 15.94 1.32
N ILE A 98 4.79 16.49 0.66
CA ILE A 98 5.02 17.36 -0.50
C ILE A 98 5.50 18.74 -0.03
N VAL A 99 6.56 19.24 -0.67
CA VAL A 99 7.11 20.59 -0.44
C VAL A 99 6.72 21.48 -1.62
N GLN A 100 5.82 22.44 -1.40
CA GLN A 100 5.25 23.28 -2.48
C GLN A 100 6.27 24.16 -3.20
N ASP A 101 7.33 24.59 -2.50
CA ASP A 101 8.37 25.45 -3.06
C ASP A 101 9.49 24.68 -3.80
N ASP A 102 9.41 23.34 -3.81
CA ASP A 102 10.37 22.47 -4.49
C ASP A 102 9.84 22.11 -5.90
N PRO A 103 10.65 22.25 -6.97
CA PRO A 103 10.22 21.95 -8.34
C PRO A 103 9.73 20.50 -8.57
N LEU A 104 10.22 19.56 -7.78
CA LEU A 104 9.83 18.15 -7.81
C LEU A 104 8.93 17.80 -6.61
N GLY A 105 8.43 18.80 -5.90
CA GLY A 105 7.52 18.65 -4.77
C GLY A 105 8.16 17.95 -3.57
N GLY A 106 9.50 17.95 -3.44
CA GLY A 106 10.21 17.21 -2.40
C GLY A 106 10.20 15.69 -2.62
N LEU A 107 10.05 15.23 -3.86
CA LEU A 107 10.16 13.83 -4.21
C LEU A 107 11.59 13.32 -3.91
N PRO A 108 11.77 12.20 -3.19
CA PRO A 108 13.09 11.75 -2.76
C PRO A 108 13.93 11.14 -3.90
N ASP A 109 15.25 11.22 -3.74
CA ASP A 109 16.25 10.91 -4.78
C ASP A 109 16.63 9.43 -4.88
N PHE A 110 15.61 8.56 -4.95
CA PHE A 110 15.85 7.11 -5.11
C PHE A 110 16.22 6.77 -6.56
N SER A 111 17.18 5.85 -6.74
CA SER A 111 17.64 5.44 -8.08
C SER A 111 16.51 4.96 -8.99
N VAL A 112 15.54 4.24 -8.42
CA VAL A 112 14.30 3.86 -9.10
C VAL A 112 13.22 3.55 -8.07
N GLY A 113 11.97 3.89 -8.38
CA GLY A 113 10.84 3.59 -7.51
C GLY A 113 9.50 3.87 -8.19
N ILE A 114 8.43 3.65 -7.44
CA ILE A 114 7.07 4.02 -7.85
C ILE A 114 6.57 5.06 -6.86
N ALA A 115 6.16 6.21 -7.38
CA ALA A 115 5.55 7.27 -6.59
C ALA A 115 4.03 7.18 -6.70
N LEU A 116 3.37 7.18 -5.55
CA LEU A 116 1.94 7.32 -5.40
C LEU A 116 1.68 8.71 -4.81
N ALA A 117 1.20 9.63 -5.65
CA ALA A 117 0.75 10.93 -5.21
C ALA A 117 -0.58 10.77 -4.48
N ALA A 118 -0.60 11.05 -3.18
CA ALA A 118 -1.76 10.87 -2.35
C ALA A 118 -2.28 12.21 -1.84
N ARG A 119 -3.60 12.34 -1.84
CA ARG A 119 -4.32 13.46 -1.21
C ARG A 119 -5.06 12.95 0.01
N ARG A 120 -4.95 13.66 1.13
CA ARG A 120 -5.70 13.35 2.34
C ARG A 120 -7.12 13.90 2.20
N GLY A 121 -8.11 13.02 2.28
CA GLY A 121 -9.51 13.39 2.29
C GLY A 121 -9.94 13.94 3.66
N GLU A 122 -11.13 14.56 3.71
CA GLU A 122 -11.71 15.16 4.92
C GLU A 122 -11.91 14.15 6.06
N THR A 123 -12.13 12.89 5.71
CA THR A 123 -12.29 11.77 6.66
C THR A 123 -10.96 11.22 7.17
N GLY A 124 -9.83 11.82 6.77
CA GLY A 124 -8.47 11.39 7.12
C GLY A 124 -7.94 10.23 6.28
N HIS A 125 -8.74 9.67 5.36
CA HIS A 125 -8.32 8.64 4.42
C HIS A 125 -7.58 9.23 3.21
N TYR A 126 -6.57 8.52 2.71
CA TYR A 126 -5.83 8.94 1.52
C TYR A 126 -6.49 8.44 0.24
N ARG A 127 -6.59 9.32 -0.75
CA ARG A 127 -6.96 9.01 -2.12
C ARG A 127 -5.73 9.10 -3.02
N LEU A 128 -5.54 8.11 -3.88
CA LEU A 128 -4.53 8.14 -4.92
C LEU A 128 -4.97 9.11 -6.03
N VAL A 129 -4.18 10.14 -6.30
CA VAL A 129 -4.44 11.09 -7.41
C VAL A 129 -3.56 10.80 -8.62
N ARG A 130 -2.36 10.25 -8.42
CA ARG A 130 -1.48 9.82 -9.51
C ARG A 130 -0.54 8.71 -9.06
N ILE A 131 -0.13 7.89 -10.03
CA ILE A 131 0.92 6.89 -9.87
C ILE A 131 1.87 6.93 -11.06
N PHE A 132 3.17 6.86 -10.82
CA PHE A 132 4.18 6.85 -11.86
C PHE A 132 5.48 6.19 -11.40
N GLU A 133 6.25 5.68 -12.35
CA GLU A 133 7.64 5.28 -12.13
C GLU A 133 8.53 6.53 -12.12
N PHE A 134 9.49 6.57 -11.22
CA PHE A 134 10.50 7.62 -11.18
C PHE A 134 11.89 7.02 -10.92
N GLY A 135 12.92 7.83 -11.12
CA GLY A 135 14.29 7.46 -10.81
C GLY A 135 15.22 8.65 -10.90
N TRP A 136 16.40 8.47 -10.33
CA TRP A 136 17.43 9.49 -10.23
C TRP A 136 18.79 8.91 -10.61
N ARG A 137 19.65 9.76 -11.19
CA ARG A 137 21.05 9.44 -11.47
C ARG A 137 21.88 10.71 -11.44
N ASP A 138 22.89 10.75 -10.59
CA ASP A 138 23.80 11.89 -10.46
C ASP A 138 23.04 13.23 -10.29
N GLU A 139 22.06 13.26 -9.37
CA GLU A 139 21.16 14.41 -9.12
C GLU A 139 20.22 14.78 -10.29
N ILE A 140 20.17 13.97 -11.35
CA ILE A 140 19.27 14.17 -12.48
C ILE A 140 18.02 13.30 -12.31
N PHE A 141 16.87 13.96 -12.29
CA PHE A 141 15.57 13.29 -12.34
C PHE A 141 15.35 12.64 -13.72
N LEU A 142 15.05 11.34 -13.72
CA LEU A 142 14.87 10.53 -14.93
C LEU A 142 13.39 10.24 -15.27
N GLY A 143 12.45 10.75 -14.45
CA GLY A 143 11.02 10.62 -14.70
C GLY A 143 10.46 11.71 -15.62
N HIS A 144 9.14 11.74 -15.78
CA HIS A 144 8.45 12.82 -16.50
C HIS A 144 8.03 13.92 -15.53
N SER A 145 8.54 15.16 -15.71
CA SER A 145 8.16 16.31 -14.86
C SER A 145 6.65 16.54 -14.84
N ARG A 146 5.97 16.27 -15.96
CA ARG A 146 4.52 16.36 -16.09
C ARG A 146 3.76 15.53 -15.06
N ASP A 147 4.27 14.38 -14.64
CA ASP A 147 3.62 13.59 -13.60
C ASP A 147 3.67 14.28 -12.24
N ILE A 148 4.76 15.00 -11.95
CA ILE A 148 4.89 15.80 -10.74
C ILE A 148 3.96 17.01 -10.82
N GLU A 149 4.05 17.80 -11.88
CA GLU A 149 3.21 18.98 -12.12
C GLU A 149 1.71 18.63 -11.98
N MET A 150 1.27 17.54 -12.60
CA MET A 150 -0.12 17.09 -12.53
C MET A 150 -0.51 16.55 -11.14
N SER A 151 0.43 15.96 -10.38
CA SER A 151 0.17 15.54 -8.99
C SER A 151 -0.08 16.75 -8.10
N LEU A 152 0.79 17.76 -8.21
CA LEU A 152 0.68 19.02 -7.46
C LEU A 152 -0.60 19.77 -7.83
N ALA A 153 -0.90 19.90 -9.12
CA ALA A 153 -2.12 20.55 -9.60
C ALA A 153 -3.42 19.85 -9.14
N GLN A 154 -3.36 18.54 -8.86
CA GLN A 154 -4.51 17.77 -8.34
C GLN A 154 -4.60 17.83 -6.79
N GLY A 155 -3.69 18.56 -6.14
CA GLY A 155 -3.66 18.76 -4.70
C GLY A 155 -3.16 17.55 -3.94
N ALA A 156 -2.15 16.85 -4.45
CA ALA A 156 -1.44 15.85 -3.66
C ALA A 156 -0.79 16.52 -2.43
N ASP A 157 -0.88 15.84 -1.29
CA ASP A 157 -0.30 16.29 -0.01
C ASP A 157 0.97 15.48 0.36
N GLU A 158 1.05 14.23 -0.08
CA GLU A 158 2.10 13.29 0.28
C GLU A 158 2.54 12.43 -0.92
N TRP A 159 3.83 12.11 -0.95
CA TRP A 159 4.39 11.05 -1.77
C TRP A 159 4.45 9.74 -0.98
N HIS A 160 3.75 8.73 -1.47
CA HIS A 160 3.86 7.36 -0.98
C HIS A 160 4.79 6.59 -1.93
N ILE A 161 5.99 6.26 -1.48
CA ILE A 161 7.06 5.71 -2.31
C ILE A 161 7.18 4.20 -2.09
N HIS A 162 6.94 3.43 -3.15
CA HIS A 162 7.15 1.99 -3.17
C HIS A 162 8.50 1.65 -3.83
N LEU A 163 9.37 0.96 -3.08
CA LEU A 163 10.75 0.62 -3.50
C LEU A 163 10.99 -0.89 -3.65
N LEU A 164 9.99 -1.74 -3.38
CA LEU A 164 10.19 -3.19 -3.31
C LEU A 164 10.04 -3.91 -4.66
N ALA A 165 9.69 -3.18 -5.73
CA ALA A 165 9.58 -3.72 -7.08
C ALA A 165 10.95 -3.68 -7.79
N GLY A 166 11.65 -4.81 -7.78
CA GLY A 166 13.03 -4.95 -8.23
C GLY A 166 13.21 -4.88 -9.75
N GLY A 167 12.20 -5.28 -10.53
CA GLY A 167 12.26 -5.32 -12.00
C GLY A 167 11.33 -4.34 -12.71
N VAL A 168 11.64 -4.01 -13.97
CA VAL A 168 10.77 -3.17 -14.84
C VAL A 168 9.37 -3.78 -14.96
N GLN A 169 9.28 -5.10 -15.14
CA GLN A 169 7.99 -5.78 -15.29
C GLN A 169 7.18 -5.76 -13.99
N GLU A 170 7.85 -5.95 -12.85
CA GLU A 170 7.21 -5.88 -11.53
C GLU A 170 6.70 -4.47 -11.22
N ARG A 171 7.47 -3.43 -11.60
CA ARG A 171 7.03 -2.03 -11.47
C ARG A 171 5.80 -1.74 -12.34
N ARG A 172 5.81 -2.19 -13.60
CA ARG A 172 4.65 -2.05 -14.49
C ARG A 172 3.41 -2.77 -13.96
N ALA A 173 3.58 -4.00 -13.45
CA ALA A 173 2.49 -4.75 -12.84
C ALA A 173 1.93 -4.03 -11.59
N THR A 174 2.81 -3.53 -10.74
CA THR A 174 2.45 -2.74 -9.55
C THR A 174 1.69 -1.46 -9.92
N ILE A 175 2.17 -0.72 -10.92
CA ILE A 175 1.50 0.50 -11.43
C ILE A 175 0.13 0.16 -12.01
N ALA A 176 0.01 -0.92 -12.77
CA ALA A 176 -1.27 -1.35 -13.33
C ALA A 176 -2.29 -1.73 -12.23
N ASP A 177 -1.83 -2.46 -11.22
CA ASP A 177 -2.67 -2.94 -10.12
C ASP A 177 -3.16 -1.81 -9.21
N LEU A 178 -2.27 -0.89 -8.85
CA LEU A 178 -2.59 0.29 -8.04
C LEU A 178 -3.29 1.39 -8.83
N GLY A 179 -2.93 1.59 -10.11
CA GLY A 179 -3.55 2.59 -10.98
C GLY A 179 -5.02 2.29 -11.27
N GLY A 180 -5.43 1.03 -11.17
CA GLY A 180 -6.85 0.65 -11.20
C GLY A 180 -7.69 1.29 -10.08
N LEU A 181 -7.09 1.63 -8.94
CA LEU A 181 -7.77 2.32 -7.83
C LEU A 181 -8.24 3.73 -8.22
N MET A 182 -7.49 4.42 -9.08
CA MET A 182 -7.84 5.77 -9.55
C MET A 182 -9.09 5.77 -10.43
N ARG A 183 -9.43 4.64 -11.06
CA ARG A 183 -10.59 4.49 -11.95
C ARG A 183 -11.86 4.03 -11.23
N ALA A 184 -11.73 3.56 -10.00
CA ALA A 184 -12.81 2.95 -9.23
C ALA A 184 -13.56 3.94 -8.32
N ILE A 185 -13.14 5.22 -8.29
CA ILE A 185 -13.65 6.30 -7.44
C ILE A 185 -14.17 7.44 -8.31
#